data_AF-A0A2E7XI12-F1
#
_entry.id   AF-A0A2E7XI12-F1
#
_cell.length_a   1.000
_cell.length_b   1.000
_cell.length_c   1.000
_cell.angle_alpha   90.00
_cell.angle_beta   90.00
_cell.angle_gamma   90.00
#
_symmetry.space_group_name_H-M   'P 1'
#
loop_
_entity.id
_entity.type
_entity.pdbx_description
1 polymer ?
#
loop_
_entity_poly.entity_id
_entity_poly.type
_entity_poly.pdbx_seq_one_letter_code
_entity_poly.pdbx_strand_id
1 'polypeptide(L)'
;MHAGAEEIIRHSPGQYSYFERSSIERIEPFSPEQGIFFAGLDFIGSFISEINIPSRSAIRQINQAANQNIEQKLVDGMLEHLASDQ
;
A
#
# COMPACT_ATOMS: atom_id res chain seq x y z
N MET A 1 -9.81 17.61 9.86
CA MET A 1 -8.73 16.66 10.17
C MET A 1 -8.54 15.83 8.91
N HIS A 2 -7.52 16.12 8.12
CA HIS A 2 -7.26 15.40 6.86
C HIS A 2 -6.64 14.05 7.20
N ALA A 3 -7.46 13.01 7.29
CA ALA A 3 -7.00 11.63 7.18
C ALA A 3 -7.23 11.22 5.73
N GLY A 4 -6.33 11.66 4.84
CA GLY A 4 -6.40 11.38 3.41
C GLY A 4 -5.02 10.95 2.95
N ALA A 5 -4.94 9.77 2.34
CA ALA A 5 -3.78 9.19 1.66
C ALA A 5 -2.64 8.56 2.49
N GLU A 6 -2.60 8.61 3.82
CA GLU A 6 -1.45 8.05 4.58
C GLU A 6 -1.40 6.51 4.71
N GLU A 7 -2.48 5.80 4.37
CA GLU A 7 -2.57 4.35 4.58
C GLU A 7 -2.50 3.55 3.28
N ILE A 8 -1.44 3.74 2.50
CA ILE A 8 -0.89 2.62 1.71
C ILE A 8 -0.60 1.54 2.76
N ILE A 9 -1.37 0.45 2.75
CA ILE A 9 -1.37 -0.59 3.79
C ILE A 9 0.07 -0.98 4.14
N ARG A 10 0.59 -0.41 5.24
CA ARG A 10 1.96 -0.65 5.72
C ARG A 10 1.98 -2.00 6.40
N HIS A 11 2.45 -3.04 5.70
CA HIS A 11 2.54 -4.37 6.29
C HIS A 11 3.91 -5.02 6.11
N SER A 12 4.81 -4.71 7.02
CA SER A 12 5.90 -5.60 7.45
C SER A 12 6.04 -5.48 8.96
N PRO A 13 5.96 -6.57 9.74
CA PRO A 13 6.43 -6.57 11.13
C PRO A 13 7.96 -6.55 11.10
N GLY A 14 8.54 -5.35 10.98
CA GLY A 14 9.97 -5.10 10.94
C GLY A 14 10.26 -3.59 10.87
N GLN A 15 11.35 -3.14 11.50
CA GLN A 15 11.80 -1.76 11.37
C GLN A 15 12.31 -1.54 9.93
N TYR A 16 11.53 -0.83 9.11
CA TYR A 16 12.03 -0.29 7.84
C TYR A 16 13.28 0.56 8.10
N SER A 17 14.30 0.41 7.26
CA SER A 17 15.44 1.30 7.19
C SER A 17 15.02 2.75 6.89
N TYR A 18 15.91 3.70 7.14
CA TYR A 18 15.66 5.10 6.79
C TYR A 18 15.38 5.25 5.28
N PHE A 19 16.13 4.53 4.44
CA PHE A 19 15.96 4.58 3.00
C PHE A 19 14.58 4.08 2.55
N GLU A 20 14.13 2.93 3.07
CA GLU A 20 12.80 2.38 2.76
C GLU A 20 11.69 3.34 3.16
N ARG A 21 11.78 3.96 4.34
CA ARG A 21 10.79 4.97 4.79
C ARG A 21 10.77 6.18 3.88
N SER A 22 11.95 6.76 3.62
CA SER A 22 12.08 7.95 2.75
C SER A 22 11.62 7.66 1.32
N SER A 23 11.77 6.41 0.87
CA SER A 23 11.27 5.96 -0.42
C SER A 23 9.75 5.90 -0.41
N ILE A 24 9.12 5.23 0.57
CA ILE A 24 7.65 5.17 0.73
C ILE A 24 7.01 6.57 0.75
N GLU A 25 7.63 7.54 1.42
CA GLU A 25 7.16 8.93 1.44
C GLU A 25 7.25 9.62 0.06
N ARG A 26 8.22 9.22 -0.78
CA ARG A 26 8.45 9.83 -2.09
C ARG A 26 7.58 9.22 -3.21
N ILE A 27 6.98 8.06 -2.98
CA ILE A 27 6.08 7.40 -3.94
C ILE A 27 4.63 7.90 -3.83
N GLU A 28 4.45 9.13 -3.36
CA GLU A 28 3.18 9.88 -3.33
C GLU A 28 2.39 9.86 -4.64
N PRO A 29 2.99 9.77 -5.86
CA PRO A 29 2.23 9.55 -7.07
C PRO A 29 1.36 8.28 -7.04
N PHE A 30 1.74 7.22 -6.31
CA PHE A 30 0.95 6.00 -6.16
C PHE A 30 -0.16 6.18 -5.11
N SER A 31 -1.02 7.17 -5.32
CA SER A 31 -2.11 7.55 -4.41
C SER A 31 -3.47 7.04 -4.90
N PRO A 32 -4.49 7.06 -4.00
CA PRO A 32 -5.88 6.84 -4.38
C PRO A 32 -6.37 7.72 -5.53
N GLU A 33 -5.88 8.97 -5.66
CA GLU A 33 -6.24 9.88 -6.75
C GLU A 33 -5.80 9.36 -8.13
N GLN A 34 -4.78 8.51 -8.18
CA GLN A 34 -4.34 7.82 -9.40
C GLN A 34 -4.95 6.42 -9.54
N GLY A 35 -5.91 6.05 -8.68
CA GLY A 35 -6.56 4.75 -8.64
C GLY A 35 -5.72 3.66 -7.96
N ILE A 36 -4.65 4.01 -7.25
CA ILE A 36 -3.71 3.07 -6.64
C ILE A 36 -3.92 3.04 -5.13
N PHE A 37 -4.61 1.99 -4.67
CA PHE A 37 -4.92 1.77 -3.25
C PHE A 37 -3.97 0.76 -2.58
N PHE A 38 -3.25 -0.02 -3.39
CA PHE A 38 -2.31 -1.03 -2.93
C PHE A 38 -1.16 -1.21 -3.90
N ALA A 39 0.06 -1.19 -3.38
CA ALA A 39 1.25 -1.53 -4.13
C ALA A 39 2.23 -2.32 -3.24
N GLY A 40 2.91 -3.28 -3.85
CA GLY A 40 4.09 -3.92 -3.29
C GLY A 40 5.35 -3.19 -3.76
N LEU A 41 6.33 -3.07 -2.87
CA LEU A 41 7.63 -2.46 -3.17
C LEU A 41 8.73 -3.48 -2.92
N ASP A 42 9.52 -3.75 -3.96
CA ASP A 42 10.66 -4.65 -3.85
C ASP A 42 11.95 -3.84 -3.81
N PHE A 43 12.79 -4.14 -2.82
CA PHE A 43 14.05 -3.45 -2.57
C PHE A 43 15.24 -4.39 -2.78
N ILE A 44 16.29 -3.88 -3.43
CA ILE A 44 17.61 -4.53 -3.50
C ILE A 44 18.63 -3.53 -2.98
N GLY A 45 19.07 -3.70 -1.73
CA GLY A 45 19.91 -2.73 -1.04
C GLY A 45 19.18 -1.39 -0.86
N SER A 46 19.78 -0.30 -1.35
CA SER A 46 19.20 1.06 -1.29
C SER A 46 18.54 1.48 -2.60
N PHE A 47 17.89 0.55 -3.28
CA PHE A 47 17.18 0.81 -4.54
C PHE A 47 15.84 0.10 -4.52
N ILE A 48 14.79 0.79 -5.00
CA ILE A 48 13.56 0.12 -5.41
C ILE A 48 13.85 -0.54 -6.76
N SER A 49 13.76 -1.85 -6.84
CA SER A 49 13.91 -2.59 -8.09
C SER A 49 12.60 -2.69 -8.86
N GLU A 50 11.48 -2.77 -8.15
CA GLU A 50 10.17 -3.02 -8.74
C GLU A 50 9.04 -2.41 -7.88
N ILE A 51 7.98 -1.95 -8.54
CA ILE A 51 6.71 -1.55 -7.93
C ILE A 51 5.63 -2.42 -8.54
N ASN A 52 4.94 -3.18 -7.69
CA ASN A 52 3.98 -4.19 -8.08
C ASN A 52 2.55 -3.80 -7.72
N ILE A 53 1.59 -4.04 -8.62
CA ILE A 53 0.16 -4.00 -8.29
C ILE A 53 -0.31 -5.43 -8.04
N PRO A 54 -0.53 -5.84 -6.78
CA PRO A 54 -0.74 -7.24 -6.44
C PRO A 54 -2.05 -7.80 -7.01
N SER A 55 -1.99 -9.00 -7.58
CA SER A 55 -3.20 -9.70 -8.03
C SER A 55 -4.05 -10.18 -6.85
N ARG A 56 -5.33 -10.47 -7.11
CA ARG A 56 -6.25 -11.08 -6.11
C ARG A 56 -5.66 -12.35 -5.46
N SER A 57 -4.99 -13.18 -6.25
CA SER A 57 -4.37 -14.41 -5.76
C SER A 57 -3.18 -14.14 -4.84
N ALA A 58 -2.40 -13.08 -5.10
CA ALA A 58 -1.29 -12.68 -4.25
C ALA A 58 -1.79 -12.13 -2.91
N ILE A 59 -2.81 -11.26 -2.92
CA ILE A 59 -3.45 -10.72 -1.71
C ILE A 59 -3.93 -11.87 -0.79
N ARG A 60 -4.61 -12.88 -1.36
CA ARG A 60 -5.06 -14.04 -0.58
C ARG A 60 -3.91 -14.79 0.09
N GLN A 61 -2.78 -14.96 -0.60
CA GLN A 61 -1.60 -15.63 -0.05
C GLN A 61 -0.99 -14.82 1.10
N ILE A 62 -0.89 -13.49 0.95
CA ILE A 62 -0.41 -12.60 1.99
C ILE A 62 -1.32 -12.68 3.22
N ASN A 63 -2.64 -12.58 3.03
CA ASN A 63 -3.61 -12.70 4.11
C ASN A 63 -3.46 -14.01 4.89
N GLN A 64 -3.27 -15.12 4.19
CA GLN A 64 -3.06 -16.43 4.82
C GLN A 64 -1.75 -16.50 5.59
N ALA A 65 -0.66 -15.99 5.02
CA ALA A 65 0.67 -16.04 5.63
C ALA A 65 0.81 -15.09 6.84
N ALA A 66 0.18 -13.92 6.78
CA ALA A 66 0.31 -12.86 7.77
C ALA A 66 -0.91 -12.71 8.69
N ASN A 67 -1.92 -13.57 8.53
CA ASN A 67 -3.20 -13.51 9.24
C ASN A 67 -3.83 -12.10 9.17
N GLN A 68 -3.99 -11.61 7.94
CA GLN A 68 -4.49 -10.28 7.60
C GLN A 68 -5.78 -10.37 6.75
N ASN A 69 -6.49 -9.25 6.63
CA ASN A 69 -7.64 -9.07 5.72
C ASN A 69 -7.43 -7.80 4.86
N ILE A 70 -6.41 -7.81 4.01
CA ILE A 70 -6.02 -6.68 3.15
C ILE A 70 -7.16 -6.27 2.21
N GLU A 71 -7.89 -7.22 1.65
CA GLU A 71 -9.05 -6.99 0.78
C GLU A 71 -10.12 -6.11 1.42
N GLN A 72 -10.34 -6.26 2.73
CA GLN A 72 -11.31 -5.44 3.44
C GLN A 72 -10.84 -3.99 3.47
N LYS A 73 -9.59 -3.75 3.88
CA LYS A 73 -8.98 -2.42 3.90
C LYS A 73 -8.99 -1.75 2.53
N LEU A 74 -8.75 -2.52 1.46
CA LEU A 74 -8.77 -2.01 0.10
C LEU A 74 -10.16 -1.58 -0.33
N VAL A 75 -11.18 -2.40 -0.07
CA VAL A 75 -12.56 -2.05 -0.40
C VAL A 75 -13.02 -0.84 0.41
N ASP A 76 -12.72 -0.82 1.72
CA ASP A 76 -13.07 0.30 2.60
C ASP A 76 -12.44 1.61 2.09
N GLY A 77 -11.13 1.62 1.80
CA GLY A 77 -10.45 2.80 1.25
C GLY A 77 -10.98 3.24 -0.12
N MET A 78 -11.35 2.29 -0.99
CA MET A 78 -12.00 2.61 -2.27
C MET A 78 -13.37 3.25 -2.08
N LEU A 79 -14.18 2.73 -1.17
CA LEU A 79 -15.51 3.28 -0.86
C LEU A 79 -15.40 4.68 -0.25
N GLU A 80 -14.45 4.91 0.64
CA GLU A 80 -14.17 6.23 1.21
C GLU A 80 -13.76 7.25 0.14
N HIS A 81 -12.87 6.86 -0.78
CA HIS A 81 -12.47 7.73 -1.90
C HIS A 81 -13.63 8.05 -2.83
N LEU A 82 -14.46 7.06 -3.18
CA LEU A 82 -15.66 7.28 -3.99
C LEU A 82 -16.69 8.18 -3.30
N ALA A 83 -16.75 8.15 -1.97
CA ALA A 83 -17.63 9.02 -1.19
C ALA A 83 -17.10 10.45 -1.07
N SER A 84 -15.78 10.67 -1.13
CA SER A 84 -15.16 12.00 -1.11
C SER A 84 -15.19 12.73 -2.45
N ASP A 85 -15.39 11.99 -3.55
CA ASP A 85 -15.45 12.51 -4.92
C ASP A 85 -16.88 12.98 -5.34
N GLN A 86 -17.86 12.94 -4.43
CA GLN A 86 -19.21 13.52 -4.59
C GLN A 86 -19.34 14.86 -3.89
#